data_AF-A0AA41FIP4-F1
#
_entry.id   AF-A0AA41FIP4-F1
#
_cell.length_a   1.000
_cell.length_b   1.000
_cell.length_c   1.000
_cell.angle_alpha   90.00
_cell.angle_beta   90.00
_cell.angle_gamma   90.00
#
_symmetry.space_group_name_H-M   'P 1'
#
loop_
_entity.id
_entity.type
_entity.pdbx_description
1 polymer ?
#
loop_
_entity_poly.entity_id
_entity_poly.type
_entity_poly.pdbx_seq_one_letter_code
_entity_poly.pdbx_strand_id
1 'polypeptide(L)'
;MEYGNVQFGKEIKFWCYLMVTVAAINILGCALLKDYFSMVTCIAAGILYYWLMIGRKRLTFYLILVLFSVLILSSVLIKVNLLAAVVRHGIPPFITFILLKKYWPFMK
;
A
#
# COMPACT_ATOMS: atom_id res chain seq x y z
N MET A 1 -27.24 2.85 16.49
CA MET A 1 -26.62 2.76 15.14
C MET A 1 -25.09 2.71 15.26
N GLU A 2 -24.54 1.81 16.08
CA GLU A 2 -23.10 1.80 16.44
C GLU A 2 -22.30 0.61 15.86
N TYR A 3 -22.96 -0.32 15.17
CA TYR A 3 -22.29 -1.53 14.65
C TYR A 3 -21.45 -1.30 13.39
N GLY A 4 -21.59 -0.16 12.71
CA GLY A 4 -20.84 0.15 11.48
C GLY A 4 -19.39 0.60 11.70
N ASN A 5 -19.02 1.05 12.90
CA ASN A 5 -17.69 1.57 13.18
C ASN A 5 -16.72 0.52 13.75
N VAL A 6 -17.26 -0.51 14.40
CA VAL A 6 -16.46 -1.55 15.08
C VAL A 6 -15.98 -2.63 14.10
N GLN A 7 -16.65 -2.81 12.95
CA GLN A 7 -16.29 -3.82 11.96
C GLN A 7 -15.37 -3.33 10.83
N PHE A 8 -14.77 -2.13 10.88
CA PHE A 8 -13.59 -1.90 10.05
C PHE A 8 -12.43 -2.67 10.67
N GLY A 9 -12.28 -3.91 10.20
CA GLY A 9 -11.66 -5.03 10.92
C GLY A 9 -10.31 -4.71 11.52
N LYS A 10 -10.09 -5.18 12.74
CA LYS A 10 -8.79 -5.18 13.41
C LYS A 10 -7.66 -5.65 12.46
N GLU A 11 -7.97 -6.61 11.60
CA GLU A 11 -7.10 -7.16 10.55
C GLU A 11 -6.61 -6.10 9.56
N ILE A 12 -7.50 -5.27 8.99
CA ILE A 12 -7.09 -4.30 7.98
C ILE A 12 -6.33 -3.13 8.60
N LYS A 13 -6.70 -2.74 9.83
CA LYS A 13 -5.95 -1.72 10.59
C LYS A 13 -4.55 -2.22 10.93
N PHE A 14 -4.43 -3.47 11.38
CA PHE A 14 -3.15 -4.11 11.64
C PHE A 14 -2.29 -4.19 10.38
N TRP A 15 -2.88 -4.58 9.25
CA TRP A 15 -2.19 -4.62 7.96
C TRP A 15 -1.69 -3.24 7.51
N CYS A 16 -2.53 -2.20 7.61
CA CYS A 16 -2.13 -0.84 7.28
C CYS A 16 -1.00 -0.35 8.20
N TYR A 17 -1.08 -0.65 9.50
CA TYR A 17 -0.03 -0.29 10.45
C TYR A 17 1.31 -0.96 10.10
N LEU A 18 1.26 -2.26 9.81
CA LEU A 18 2.44 -3.02 9.38
C LEU A 18 3.04 -2.43 8.09
N MET A 19 2.21 -2.07 7.10
CA MET A 19 2.67 -1.44 5.86
C MET A 19 3.29 -0.06 6.08
N VAL A 20 2.74 0.76 6.99
CA VAL A 20 3.33 2.04 7.37
C VAL A 20 4.68 1.83 8.07
N THR A 21 4.81 0.84 8.95
CA THR A 21 6.09 0.51 9.60
C THR A 21 7.13 0.04 8.57
N VAL A 22 6.75 -0.85 7.64
CA VAL A 22 7.63 -1.30 6.56
C VAL A 22 8.07 -0.15 5.67
N ALA A 23 7.14 0.77 5.33
CA ALA A 23 7.49 1.98 4.57
C ALA A 23 8.50 2.85 5.33
N ALA A 24 8.33 3.05 6.64
CA ALA A 24 9.27 3.82 7.46
C ALA A 24 10.68 3.22 7.49
N ILE A 25 10.78 1.89 7.63
CA ILE A 25 12.07 1.18 7.58
C ILE A 25 12.71 1.33 6.19
N ASN A 26 11.93 1.18 5.12
CA ASN A 26 12.44 1.33 3.76
C ASN A 26 12.88 2.77 3.46
N ILE A 27 12.23 3.78 4.02
CA ILE A 27 12.65 5.19 3.90
C ILE A 27 14.05 5.38 4.48
N LEU A 28 14.32 4.82 5.67
CA LEU A 28 15.65 4.87 6.28
C LEU A 28 16.70 4.15 5.41
N GLY A 29 16.36 2.98 4.87
CA GLY A 29 17.23 2.25 3.94
C GLY A 29 17.51 3.02 2.64
N CYS A 30 16.50 3.65 2.06
CA CYS A 30 16.65 4.47 0.84
C CYS A 30 17.50 5.72 1.11
N ALA A 31 17.35 6.34 2.29
CA ALA A 31 18.17 7.49 2.68
C ALA A 31 19.66 7.12 2.79
N LEU A 32 19.98 5.94 3.35
CA LEU A 32 21.35 5.42 3.42
C LEU A 32 21.93 5.15 2.02
N LEU A 33 21.12 4.62 1.10
CA LEU A 33 21.51 4.32 -0.28
C LEU A 33 21.45 5.54 -1.23
N LYS A 34 21.02 6.71 -0.74
CA LYS A 34 20.76 7.92 -1.53
C LYS A 34 19.81 7.70 -2.73
N ASP A 35 18.90 6.73 -2.61
CA ASP A 35 17.88 6.44 -3.63
C ASP A 35 16.63 7.29 -3.35
N TYR A 36 16.65 8.53 -3.85
CA TYR A 36 15.57 9.49 -3.66
C TYR A 36 14.27 9.07 -4.35
N PHE A 37 14.34 8.34 -5.47
CA PHE A 37 13.15 7.89 -6.19
C PHE A 37 12.39 6.83 -5.38
N SER A 38 13.10 5.82 -4.87
CA SER A 38 12.51 4.81 -3.99
C SER A 38 12.04 5.40 -2.66
N MET A 39 12.72 6.43 -2.14
CA MET A 39 12.31 7.14 -0.93
C MET A 39 10.95 7.83 -1.11
N VAL A 40 10.76 8.60 -2.18
CA VAL A 40 9.50 9.32 -2.47
C VAL A 40 8.33 8.35 -2.63
N THR A 41 8.56 7.22 -3.31
CA THR A 41 7.51 6.20 -3.52
C THR A 41 7.13 5.49 -2.22
N CYS A 42 8.09 5.25 -1.31
CA CYS A 42 7.79 4.72 0.02
C CYS A 42 6.99 5.70 0.87
N ILE A 43 7.32 7.00 0.82
CA ILE A 43 6.56 8.05 1.52
C ILE A 43 5.12 8.10 0.99
N ALA A 44 4.95 8.13 -0.33
CA ALA A 44 3.62 8.14 -0.96
C ALA A 44 2.80 6.90 -0.57
N ALA A 45 3.40 5.71 -0.57
CA ALA A 45 2.75 4.48 -0.13
C ALA A 45 2.30 4.58 1.34
N GLY A 46 3.17 5.05 2.23
CA GLY A 46 2.85 5.25 3.65
C GLY A 46 1.67 6.19 3.87
N ILE A 47 1.65 7.32 3.17
CA ILE A 47 0.52 8.29 3.22
C ILE A 47 -0.77 7.63 2.74
N LEU A 48 -0.73 6.87 1.64
CA LEU A 48 -1.92 6.21 1.12
C LEU A 48 -2.46 5.12 2.06
N TYR A 49 -1.61 4.30 2.68
CA TYR A 49 -2.05 3.31 3.67
C TYR A 49 -2.61 3.97 4.93
N TYR A 50 -2.00 5.08 5.38
CA TYR A 50 -2.53 5.87 6.49
C TYR A 50 -3.90 6.49 6.14
N TRP A 51 -4.03 7.02 4.92
CA TRP A 51 -5.29 7.56 4.42
C TRP A 51 -6.35 6.47 4.29
N LEU A 52 -5.99 5.26 3.86
CA LEU A 52 -6.92 4.13 3.74
C LEU A 52 -7.50 3.78 5.12
N MET A 53 -6.66 3.86 6.16
CA MET A 53 -7.05 3.61 7.55
C MET A 53 -8.07 4.63 8.09
N ILE A 54 -7.90 5.92 7.77
CA ILE A 54 -8.77 7.01 8.26
C ILE A 54 -10.00 7.18 7.38
N GLY A 55 -9.78 7.36 6.07
CA GLY A 55 -10.80 7.76 5.12
C GLY A 55 -11.74 6.64 4.71
N ARG A 56 -11.28 5.37 4.76
CA ARG A 56 -12.07 4.19 4.41
C ARG A 56 -12.73 4.30 3.01
N LYS A 57 -12.08 5.05 2.11
CA LYS A 57 -12.60 5.36 0.77
C LYS A 57 -12.06 4.36 -0.23
N ARG A 58 -12.92 3.91 -1.16
CA ARG A 58 -12.49 3.03 -2.26
C ARG A 58 -11.43 3.70 -3.15
N LEU A 59 -11.54 5.03 -3.30
CA LEU A 59 -10.57 5.85 -4.03
C LEU A 59 -9.13 5.63 -3.54
N THR A 60 -8.92 5.53 -2.23
CA THR A 60 -7.58 5.39 -1.67
C THR A 60 -6.95 4.05 -2.04
N PHE A 61 -7.75 2.98 -2.11
CA PHE A 61 -7.28 1.68 -2.60
C PHE A 61 -6.92 1.73 -4.09
N TYR A 62 -7.70 2.41 -4.93
CA TYR A 62 -7.34 2.61 -6.35
C TYR A 62 -6.03 3.38 -6.50
N LEU A 63 -5.80 4.41 -5.67
CA LEU A 63 -4.53 5.14 -5.67
C LEU A 63 -3.34 4.25 -5.28
N ILE A 64 -3.52 3.34 -4.31
CA ILE A 64 -2.49 2.34 -3.96
C ILE A 64 -2.21 1.44 -5.17
N LEU A 65 -3.25 0.90 -5.81
CA LEU A 65 -3.10 0.08 -7.01
C LEU A 65 -2.34 0.79 -8.13
N VAL A 66 -2.68 2.06 -8.39
CA VAL A 66 -2.00 2.87 -9.42
C VAL A 66 -0.52 3.06 -9.05
N LEU A 67 -0.22 3.45 -7.81
CA LEU A 67 1.17 3.64 -7.35
C LEU A 67 2.01 2.37 -7.55
N PHE A 68 1.50 1.22 -7.12
CA PHE A 68 2.22 -0.05 -7.26
C PHE A 68 2.30 -0.53 -8.71
N SER A 69 1.31 -0.23 -9.56
CA SER A 69 1.36 -0.53 -11.00
C SER A 69 2.45 0.27 -11.70
N VAL A 70 2.59 1.57 -11.37
CA VAL A 70 3.66 2.43 -11.89
C VAL A 70 5.04 1.94 -11.45
N LEU A 71 5.18 1.41 -10.23
CA LEU A 71 6.42 0.80 -9.74
C LEU A 71 6.78 -0.47 -10.51
N ILE A 72 5.80 -1.33 -10.81
CA ILE A 72 6.02 -2.51 -11.65
C ILE A 72 6.49 -2.06 -13.04
N LEU A 73 5.76 -1.14 -13.70
CA LEU A 73 6.13 -0.60 -15.02
C LEU A 73 7.55 -0.01 -15.04
N SER A 74 7.89 0.81 -14.03
CA SER A 74 9.24 1.38 -13.88
C SER A 74 10.30 0.29 -13.76
N SER A 75 10.02 -0.78 -13.02
CA SER A 75 10.95 -1.92 -12.86
C SER A 75 11.19 -2.66 -14.18
N VAL A 76 10.15 -2.81 -15.02
CA VAL A 76 10.28 -3.41 -16.36
C VAL A 76 11.16 -2.55 -17.26
N LEU A 77 10.96 -1.22 -17.23
CA LEU A 77 11.74 -0.28 -18.04
C LEU A 77 13.24 -0.31 -17.69
N ILE A 78 13.56 -0.57 -16.42
CA ILE A 78 14.94 -0.70 -15.92
C ILE A 78 15.49 -2.14 -16.15
N LYS A 79 14.78 -2.99 -16.89
CA LYS A 79 15.14 -4.39 -17.18
C LYS A 79 15.34 -5.25 -15.93
N VAL A 80 14.69 -4.88 -14.83
CA VAL A 80 14.60 -5.76 -13.66
C VAL A 80 13.70 -6.93 -14.02
N ASN A 81 14.02 -8.13 -13.53
CA ASN A 81 13.24 -9.32 -13.79
C ASN A 81 11.76 -9.08 -13.42
N LEU A 82 10.87 -9.08 -14.43
CA LEU A 82 9.45 -8.75 -14.28
C LEU A 82 8.79 -9.55 -13.17
N LEU A 83 9.14 -10.83 -13.08
CA LEU A 83 8.59 -11.73 -12.07
C LEU A 83 8.92 -11.26 -10.65
N ALA A 84 10.17 -10.84 -10.42
CA ALA A 84 10.62 -10.33 -9.13
C ALA A 84 9.94 -9.00 -8.79
N ALA A 85 9.75 -8.12 -9.77
CA ALA A 85 9.05 -6.86 -9.58
C ALA A 85 7.56 -7.06 -9.23
N VAL A 86 6.88 -7.97 -9.94
CA VAL A 86 5.46 -8.30 -9.67
C VAL A 86 5.30 -8.96 -8.30
N VAL A 87 6.20 -9.85 -7.91
CA VAL A 87 6.16 -10.45 -6.56
C VAL A 87 6.38 -9.36 -5.49
N ARG A 88 7.39 -8.51 -5.66
CA ARG A 88 7.73 -7.48 -4.68
C ARG A 88 6.67 -6.38 -4.54
N HIS A 89 6.10 -5.93 -5.65
CA HIS A 89 5.17 -4.79 -5.68
C HIS A 89 3.70 -5.21 -5.80
N GLY A 90 3.39 -6.40 -6.29
CA GLY A 90 2.02 -6.89 -6.47
C GLY A 90 1.42 -7.57 -5.24
N ILE A 91 2.24 -8.18 -4.37
CA ILE A 91 1.75 -8.82 -3.15
C ILE A 91 1.07 -7.83 -2.19
N PRO A 92 1.65 -6.65 -1.88
CA PRO A 92 1.03 -5.68 -0.96
C PRO A 92 -0.39 -5.24 -1.36
N PRO A 93 -0.65 -4.77 -2.60
CA PRO A 93 -2.01 -4.38 -3.00
C PRO A 93 -2.96 -5.58 -3.09
N PHE A 94 -2.47 -6.78 -3.40
CA PHE A 94 -3.29 -8.00 -3.45
C PHE A 94 -3.79 -8.43 -2.05
N ILE A 95 -2.91 -8.47 -1.05
CA ILE A 95 -3.31 -8.77 0.33
C ILE A 95 -4.26 -7.67 0.83
N THR A 96 -3.96 -6.41 0.51
CA THR A 96 -4.84 -5.29 0.83
C THR A 96 -6.21 -5.50 0.22
N PHE A 97 -6.32 -5.91 -1.04
CA PHE A 97 -7.60 -6.22 -1.68
C PHE A 97 -8.36 -7.35 -0.98
N ILE A 98 -7.70 -8.46 -0.64
CA ILE A 98 -8.33 -9.60 0.03
C ILE A 98 -8.95 -9.16 1.36
N LEU A 99 -8.20 -8.40 2.16
CA LEU A 99 -8.68 -7.87 3.43
C LEU A 99 -9.79 -6.83 3.22
N LEU A 100 -9.65 -5.95 2.21
CA LEU A 100 -10.60 -4.88 1.90
C LEU A 100 -11.92 -5.41 1.32
N LYS A 101 -11.90 -6.52 0.57
CA LYS A 101 -13.07 -7.10 -0.11
C LYS A 101 -14.22 -7.36 0.85
N LYS A 102 -13.93 -7.82 2.07
CA LYS A 102 -14.92 -8.06 3.13
C LYS A 102 -15.61 -6.76 3.59
N TYR A 103 -14.92 -5.63 3.50
CA TYR A 103 -15.40 -4.32 3.95
C TYR A 103 -15.86 -3.42 2.80
N TRP A 104 -15.67 -3.85 1.55
CA TRP A 104 -16.03 -3.12 0.34
C TRP A 104 -17.47 -2.56 0.31
N PRO A 105 -18.54 -3.31 0.68
CA PRO A 105 -19.90 -2.77 0.71
C PRO A 105 -20.09 -1.63 1.73
N PHE A 106 -19.21 -1.53 2.73
CA PHE A 106 -19.25 -0.48 3.77
C PHE A 106 -18.36 0.73 3.45
N MET A 107 -17.56 0.67 2.38
CA MET A 107 -16.71 1.77 1.93
C MET A 107 -17.43 2.62 0.89
N LYS A 108 -17.30 3.94 1.05
CA LYS A 108 -17.80 4.94 0.10
C LYS A 108 -16.73 5.29 -0.95
#